data_AF-A0A8D0LAL7-F1
#
_entry.id   AF-A0A8D0LAL7-F1
#
_cell.length_a   1.000
_cell.length_b   1.000
_cell.length_c   1.000
_cell.angle_alpha   90.00
_cell.angle_beta   90.00
_cell.angle_gamma   90.00
#
_symmetry.space_group_name_H-M   'P 1'
#
loop_
_entity.id
_entity.type
_entity.pdbx_description
1 polymer ?
#
loop_
_entity_poly.entity_id
_entity_poly.type
_entity_poly.pdbx_seq_one_letter_code
_entity_poly.pdbx_strand_id
1 'polypeptide(L)'
;MAEAVLIDLFNLKMNLQNNCTQKLLSRTLEGATGKHYPFVYIMCCQTLRIERSSEHNVLLKSISGLQFLKKGFEVVYASCTAAVLYTIKQKLDEKDISLIKIILPLQRRALMRVFLDHLFTTVYQFEFEDLMVDCDPHNFQQPAEPCRELQILADRDLEAIRSEIQMHLESLPSLKGELTILKSSLISDNIFLHGFTTRTGGISYIPTLGSFNLFSSSKRRDPTAVVKENLRRLAKAAGFEQGTYRSVKVNHANDVWIMGKTEPDSYDGIVTNRKGITIAAPGADCIPVLFADPVKKACGAAHSGWQGTLLGVAMATVNAMVAEYGCNVRDIIVVLGPSVGPCCFKLPQESAKRFHSLDPKCVRMFDLPTPYINIRRATRVLLEAGGILPQNIQDDSIADQNQNLTLCTSCHPDKFYSHVRDGENFGTQIGFISIRE
;
A
#
# COMPACT_ATOMS: atom_id res chain seq x y z
N MET A 1 -27.62 -6.47 3.65
CA MET A 1 -27.56 -7.08 4.99
C MET A 1 -26.09 -7.30 5.32
N ALA A 2 -25.65 -6.99 6.54
CA ALA A 2 -24.27 -7.24 6.93
C ALA A 2 -23.91 -8.74 6.77
N GLU A 3 -22.69 -9.00 6.31
CA GLU A 3 -22.16 -10.34 6.07
C GLU A 3 -21.33 -10.84 7.27
N ALA A 4 -20.78 -9.92 8.06
CA ALA A 4 -20.08 -10.23 9.30
C ALA A 4 -20.54 -9.34 10.46
N VAL A 5 -20.47 -9.87 11.68
CA VAL A 5 -20.68 -9.12 12.93
C VAL A 5 -19.41 -9.14 13.76
N LEU A 6 -18.97 -7.98 14.23
CA LEU A 6 -17.86 -7.82 15.16
C LEU A 6 -18.45 -7.36 16.50
N ILE A 7 -18.17 -8.10 17.57
CA ILE A 7 -18.61 -7.77 18.92
C ILE A 7 -17.41 -7.25 19.70
N ASP A 8 -17.39 -5.95 19.98
CA ASP A 8 -16.37 -5.29 20.78
C ASP A 8 -16.67 -5.47 22.27
N LEU A 9 -15.84 -6.27 22.94
CA LEU A 9 -15.90 -6.45 24.40
C LEU A 9 -14.75 -5.77 25.15
N PHE A 10 -13.95 -4.95 24.47
CA PHE A 10 -12.85 -4.22 25.08
C PHE A 10 -13.37 -3.30 26.20
N ASN A 11 -12.62 -3.19 27.30
CA ASN A 11 -12.91 -2.36 28.47
C ASN A 11 -14.21 -2.65 29.23
N LEU A 12 -15.01 -3.63 28.84
CA LEU A 12 -15.94 -4.21 29.79
C LEU A 12 -15.07 -4.78 30.91
N LYS A 13 -15.19 -4.24 32.13
CA LYS A 13 -14.66 -4.88 33.34
C LYS A 13 -15.37 -6.22 33.45
N MET A 14 -14.89 -7.20 32.69
CA MET A 14 -15.44 -8.53 32.52
C MET A 14 -15.17 -9.28 33.81
N ASN A 15 -15.87 -8.90 34.88
CA ASN A 15 -15.98 -9.73 36.04
C ASN A 15 -16.96 -10.84 35.65
N LEU A 16 -16.47 -11.83 34.91
CA LEU A 16 -17.26 -12.92 34.35
C LEU A 16 -17.79 -13.89 35.41
N GLN A 17 -17.55 -13.61 36.70
CA GLN A 17 -18.28 -14.19 37.83
C GLN A 17 -19.61 -13.48 38.12
N ASN A 18 -19.85 -12.32 37.50
CA ASN A 18 -21.11 -11.59 37.59
C ASN A 18 -22.10 -12.14 36.55
N ASN A 19 -23.22 -12.70 37.03
CA ASN A 19 -24.30 -13.25 36.20
C ASN A 19 -24.85 -12.25 35.17
N CYS A 20 -24.81 -10.94 35.45
CA CYS A 20 -25.32 -9.93 34.51
C CYS A 20 -24.48 -9.85 33.23
N THR A 21 -23.16 -9.95 33.36
CA THR A 21 -22.23 -9.86 32.22
C THR A 21 -22.34 -11.08 31.31
N GLN A 22 -22.47 -12.29 31.90
CA GLN A 22 -22.70 -13.52 31.14
C GLN A 22 -24.06 -13.50 30.43
N LYS A 23 -25.13 -13.02 31.09
CA LYS A 23 -26.46 -12.89 30.47
C LYS A 23 -26.46 -11.89 29.30
N LEU A 24 -25.76 -10.77 29.45
CA LEU A 24 -25.62 -9.79 28.38
C LEU A 24 -24.94 -10.42 27.16
N LEU A 25 -23.79 -11.06 27.36
CA LEU A 25 -23.06 -11.79 26.32
C LEU A 25 -23.94 -12.83 25.62
N SER A 26 -24.64 -13.69 26.38
CA SER A 26 -25.53 -14.69 25.82
C SER A 26 -26.65 -14.07 24.99
N ARG A 27 -27.30 -13.00 25.46
CA ARG A 27 -28.36 -12.29 24.71
C ARG A 27 -27.83 -11.66 23.42
N THR A 28 -26.66 -11.02 23.46
CA THR A 28 -26.04 -10.43 22.26
C THR A 28 -25.70 -11.50 21.23
N LEU A 29 -25.15 -12.64 21.68
CA LEU A 29 -24.81 -13.77 20.82
C LEU A 29 -26.06 -14.46 20.25
N GLU A 30 -27.11 -14.65 21.04
CA GLU A 30 -28.41 -15.15 20.59
C GLU A 30 -29.05 -14.21 19.55
N GLY A 31 -28.99 -12.90 19.78
CA GLY A 31 -29.48 -11.89 18.83
C GLY A 31 -28.70 -11.88 17.51
N ALA A 32 -27.37 -12.04 17.57
CA ALA A 32 -26.54 -12.13 16.36
C ALA A 32 -26.79 -13.43 15.58
N THR A 33 -26.90 -14.57 16.27
CA THR A 33 -27.16 -15.87 15.62
C THR A 33 -28.59 -15.98 15.08
N GLY A 34 -29.58 -15.43 15.77
CA GLY A 34 -30.98 -15.39 15.33
C GLY A 34 -31.24 -14.53 14.10
N LYS A 35 -30.37 -13.54 13.83
CA LYS A 35 -30.38 -12.73 12.59
C LYS A 35 -29.68 -13.43 11.41
N HIS A 36 -29.24 -14.68 11.55
CA HIS A 36 -28.57 -15.50 10.53
C HIS A 36 -27.33 -14.84 9.89
N TYR A 37 -26.49 -14.17 10.69
CA TYR A 37 -25.20 -13.70 10.19
C TYR A 37 -24.25 -14.89 9.96
N PRO A 38 -23.63 -15.02 8.77
CA PRO A 38 -22.80 -16.19 8.47
C PRO A 38 -21.45 -16.17 9.22
N PHE A 39 -20.97 -14.99 9.63
CA PHE A 39 -19.71 -14.83 10.36
C PHE A 39 -19.86 -13.88 11.54
N VAL A 40 -19.46 -14.34 12.73
CA VAL A 40 -19.51 -13.55 13.96
C VAL A 40 -18.15 -13.62 14.66
N TYR A 41 -17.53 -12.47 14.90
CA TYR A 41 -16.22 -12.33 15.54
C TYR A 41 -16.35 -11.62 16.88
N ILE A 42 -15.78 -12.19 17.94
CA ILE A 42 -15.73 -11.59 19.28
C ILE A 42 -14.32 -11.04 19.51
N MET A 43 -14.21 -9.74 19.77
CA MET A 43 -12.94 -9.02 19.90
C MET A 43 -12.50 -8.94 21.36
N CYS A 44 -11.27 -9.38 21.66
CA CYS A 44 -10.70 -9.37 23.02
C CYS A 44 -9.20 -8.98 23.01
N CYS A 45 -8.74 -8.14 23.94
CA CYS A 45 -7.33 -7.71 24.03
C CYS A 45 -6.73 -7.94 25.42
N GLN A 46 -5.40 -8.10 25.48
CA GLN A 46 -4.65 -7.90 26.72
C GLN A 46 -4.56 -6.41 27.02
N THR A 47 -5.29 -5.92 28.02
CA THR A 47 -4.97 -4.59 28.57
C THR A 47 -3.71 -4.70 29.41
N LEU A 48 -2.61 -4.11 28.94
CA LEU A 48 -1.28 -4.03 29.60
C LEU A 48 -1.26 -3.29 30.97
N ARG A 49 -2.41 -3.09 31.62
CA ARG A 49 -2.54 -2.49 32.96
C ARG A 49 -2.99 -3.47 34.04
N ILE A 50 -2.96 -4.78 33.78
CA ILE A 50 -3.32 -5.79 34.79
C ILE A 50 -2.05 -6.48 35.27
N GLU A 51 -1.42 -5.90 36.28
CA GLU A 51 -0.57 -6.65 37.21
C GLU A 51 -1.45 -7.68 37.91
N ARG A 52 -1.47 -8.93 37.42
CA ARG A 52 -1.59 -10.21 38.17
C ARG A 52 -2.02 -11.36 37.25
N SER A 53 -1.32 -12.48 37.36
CA SER A 53 -1.53 -13.75 36.65
C SER A 53 -2.90 -14.43 36.90
N SER A 54 -3.70 -13.93 37.85
CA SER A 54 -4.98 -14.54 38.24
C SER A 54 -6.16 -14.13 37.36
N GLU A 55 -6.27 -12.86 36.93
CA GLU A 55 -7.43 -12.37 36.14
C GLU A 55 -7.35 -12.80 34.66
N HIS A 56 -6.13 -12.94 34.13
CA HIS A 56 -5.88 -13.47 32.79
C HIS A 56 -6.45 -14.89 32.59
N ASN A 57 -6.27 -15.75 33.61
CA ASN A 57 -6.84 -17.09 33.62
C ASN A 57 -8.37 -17.08 33.76
N VAL A 58 -8.98 -16.05 34.36
CA VAL A 58 -10.44 -15.94 34.50
C VAL A 58 -11.08 -15.57 33.17
N LEU A 59 -10.56 -14.56 32.46
CA LEU A 59 -11.10 -14.16 31.15
C LEU A 59 -11.00 -15.30 30.13
N LEU A 60 -9.84 -15.96 30.06
CA LEU A 60 -9.65 -17.14 29.20
C LEU A 60 -10.53 -18.33 29.62
N LYS A 61 -10.68 -18.60 30.93
CA LYS A 61 -11.59 -19.66 31.42
C LYS A 61 -13.06 -19.39 31.08
N SER A 62 -13.51 -18.13 31.20
CA SER A 62 -14.88 -17.77 30.85
C SER A 62 -15.11 -17.71 29.35
N ILE A 63 -14.10 -17.31 28.55
CA ILE A 63 -14.14 -17.39 27.09
C ILE A 63 -14.13 -18.86 26.63
N SER A 64 -13.39 -19.76 27.29
CA SER A 64 -13.52 -21.20 27.05
C SER A 64 -14.89 -21.75 27.51
N GLY A 65 -15.55 -21.10 28.47
CA GLY A 65 -16.96 -21.33 28.79
C GLY A 65 -17.90 -20.85 27.68
N LEU A 66 -17.56 -19.76 26.99
CA LEU A 66 -18.28 -19.27 25.80
C LEU A 66 -18.05 -20.18 24.58
N GLN A 67 -16.94 -20.91 24.47
CA GLN A 67 -16.74 -21.92 23.41
C GLN A 67 -17.75 -23.08 23.46
N PHE A 68 -18.42 -23.28 24.61
CA PHE A 68 -19.54 -24.22 24.71
C PHE A 68 -20.85 -23.71 24.09
N LEU A 69 -20.97 -22.41 23.83
CA LEU A 69 -22.07 -21.87 23.04
C LEU A 69 -21.81 -22.23 21.57
N LYS A 70 -22.60 -23.16 21.03
CA LYS A 70 -22.86 -23.51 19.61
C LYS A 70 -21.89 -23.05 18.49
N LYS A 71 -21.66 -23.96 17.52
CA LYS A 71 -21.15 -23.67 16.16
C LYS A 71 -21.70 -22.32 15.63
N GLY A 72 -20.84 -21.35 15.32
CA GLY A 72 -21.27 -20.12 14.63
C GLY A 72 -20.51 -18.81 14.89
N PHE A 73 -19.57 -18.76 15.85
CA PHE A 73 -18.77 -17.56 16.12
C PHE A 73 -17.30 -17.89 16.41
N GLU A 74 -16.41 -16.90 16.23
CA GLU A 74 -14.97 -17.00 16.42
C GLU A 74 -14.47 -15.91 17.37
N VAL A 75 -13.62 -16.28 18.34
CA VAL A 75 -13.00 -15.30 19.26
C VAL A 75 -11.62 -14.92 18.73
N VAL A 76 -11.40 -13.62 18.52
CA VAL A 76 -10.12 -13.07 18.08
C VAL A 76 -9.46 -12.35 19.25
N TYR A 77 -8.30 -12.88 19.65
CA TYR A 77 -7.54 -12.40 20.80
C TYR A 77 -6.14 -11.96 20.40
N ALA A 78 -5.74 -10.75 20.79
CA ALA A 78 -4.38 -10.24 20.55
C ALA A 78 -3.90 -9.27 21.65
N SER A 79 -2.66 -8.82 21.53
CA SER A 79 -2.01 -7.94 22.51
C SER A 79 -2.59 -6.53 22.57
N CYS A 80 -3.23 -6.05 21.50
CA CYS A 80 -3.82 -4.71 21.42
C CYS A 80 -5.01 -4.66 20.43
N THR A 81 -5.71 -3.52 20.37
CA THR A 81 -6.88 -3.34 19.49
C THR A 81 -6.47 -3.37 18.01
N ALA A 82 -5.36 -2.72 17.66
CA ALA A 82 -4.82 -2.74 16.31
C ALA A 82 -4.56 -4.18 15.81
N ALA A 83 -3.97 -5.03 16.66
CA ALA A 83 -3.68 -6.42 16.32
C ALA A 83 -4.94 -7.28 16.12
N VAL A 84 -5.96 -7.08 16.97
CA VAL A 84 -7.27 -7.75 16.81
C VAL A 84 -7.92 -7.34 15.49
N LEU A 85 -8.01 -6.02 15.23
CA LEU A 85 -8.65 -5.50 14.02
C LEU A 85 -7.90 -5.89 12.76
N TYR A 86 -6.57 -5.89 12.78
CA TYR A 86 -5.76 -6.37 11.66
C TYR A 86 -6.01 -7.85 11.38
N THR A 87 -6.07 -8.69 12.43
CA THR A 87 -6.38 -10.12 12.30
C THR A 87 -7.80 -10.35 11.76
N ILE A 88 -8.78 -9.58 12.22
CA ILE A 88 -10.15 -9.66 11.71
C ILE A 88 -10.21 -9.24 10.25
N LYS A 89 -9.51 -8.17 9.88
CA LYS A 89 -9.41 -7.73 8.48
C LYS A 89 -8.87 -8.85 7.59
N GLN A 90 -7.85 -9.58 8.02
CA GLN A 90 -7.32 -10.75 7.28
C GLN A 90 -8.43 -11.79 7.04
N LYS A 91 -9.19 -12.14 8.09
CA LYS A 91 -10.30 -13.10 8.01
C LYS A 91 -11.44 -12.63 7.13
N LEU A 92 -11.76 -11.33 7.14
CA LEU A 92 -12.76 -10.73 6.26
C LEU A 92 -12.30 -10.80 4.80
N ASP A 93 -11.04 -10.49 4.53
CA ASP A 93 -10.47 -10.52 3.18
C ASP A 93 -10.38 -11.92 2.59
N GLU A 94 -10.05 -12.93 3.40
CA GLU A 94 -10.07 -14.35 3.00
C GLU A 94 -11.46 -14.81 2.53
N LYS A 95 -12.51 -14.10 2.95
CA LYS A 95 -13.91 -14.40 2.65
C LYS A 95 -14.55 -13.39 1.69
N ASP A 96 -13.76 -12.44 1.18
CA ASP A 96 -14.21 -11.31 0.35
C ASP A 96 -15.32 -10.44 0.99
N ILE A 97 -15.39 -10.41 2.33
CA ILE A 97 -16.43 -9.69 3.06
C ILE A 97 -16.11 -8.20 3.10
N SER A 98 -17.15 -7.39 2.87
CA SER A 98 -17.05 -5.93 2.89
C SER A 98 -18.18 -5.24 3.66
N LEU A 99 -19.28 -5.93 3.96
CA LEU A 99 -20.39 -5.39 4.74
C LEU A 99 -20.34 -5.90 6.18
N ILE A 100 -20.01 -5.03 7.11
CA ILE A 100 -19.72 -5.40 8.50
C ILE A 100 -20.63 -4.63 9.46
N LYS A 101 -21.23 -5.35 10.41
CA LYS A 101 -21.88 -4.74 11.57
C LYS A 101 -20.95 -4.82 12.79
N ILE A 102 -20.84 -3.75 13.54
CA ILE A 102 -20.06 -3.67 14.77
C ILE A 102 -21.01 -3.40 15.94
N ILE A 103 -21.05 -4.33 16.89
CA ILE A 103 -21.77 -4.21 18.15
C ILE A 103 -20.76 -3.82 19.23
N LEU A 104 -20.91 -2.63 19.82
CA LEU A 104 -19.93 -2.07 20.76
C LEU A 104 -20.58 -1.13 21.79
N PRO A 105 -19.97 -0.92 22.98
CA PRO A 105 -20.40 0.12 23.91
C PRO A 105 -20.36 1.51 23.25
N LEU A 106 -21.39 2.33 23.50
CA LEU A 106 -21.54 3.65 22.87
C LEU A 106 -20.28 4.53 23.03
N GLN A 107 -19.64 4.49 24.21
CA GLN A 107 -18.45 5.29 24.52
C GLN A 107 -17.21 4.90 23.69
N ARG A 108 -17.18 3.69 23.11
CA ARG A 108 -16.06 3.21 22.28
C ARG A 108 -16.20 3.54 20.80
N ARG A 109 -17.37 4.02 20.37
CA ARG A 109 -17.67 4.24 18.95
C ARG A 109 -16.70 5.21 18.28
N ALA A 110 -16.35 6.31 18.94
CA ALA A 110 -15.42 7.29 18.39
C ALA A 110 -14.00 6.70 18.21
N LEU A 111 -13.47 6.01 19.23
CA LEU A 111 -12.17 5.33 19.18
C LEU A 111 -12.12 4.27 18.06
N MET A 112 -13.17 3.45 17.97
CA MET A 112 -13.27 2.40 16.96
C MET A 112 -13.18 2.97 15.54
N ARG A 113 -13.88 4.08 15.26
CA ARG A 113 -13.81 4.74 13.94
C ARG A 113 -12.40 5.13 13.55
N VAL A 114 -11.61 5.68 14.47
CA VAL A 114 -10.21 6.05 14.20
C VAL A 114 -9.37 4.83 13.83
N PHE A 115 -9.54 3.70 14.51
CA PHE A 115 -8.86 2.46 14.10
C PHE A 115 -9.29 2.00 12.71
N LEU A 116 -10.60 2.02 12.43
CA LEU A 116 -11.13 1.60 11.14
C LEU A 116 -10.60 2.49 10.00
N ASP A 117 -10.55 3.81 10.20
CA ASP A 117 -10.04 4.77 9.21
C ASP A 117 -8.56 4.53 8.84
N HIS A 118 -7.77 3.95 9.76
CA HIS A 118 -6.36 3.66 9.53
C HIS A 118 -6.11 2.25 9.01
N LEU A 119 -6.87 1.26 9.47
CA LEU A 119 -6.66 -0.15 9.17
C LEU A 119 -7.53 -0.68 8.02
N PHE A 120 -8.60 0.03 7.66
CA PHE A 120 -9.52 -0.35 6.59
C PHE A 120 -9.59 0.76 5.53
N THR A 121 -10.12 0.41 4.37
CA THR A 121 -10.40 1.37 3.29
C THR A 121 -11.91 1.52 3.11
N THR A 122 -12.34 2.39 2.20
CA THR A 122 -13.75 2.56 1.88
C THR A 122 -14.38 1.37 1.15
N VAL A 123 -13.59 0.34 0.81
CA VAL A 123 -14.12 -0.95 0.34
C VAL A 123 -15.02 -1.57 1.42
N TYR A 124 -14.68 -1.36 2.70
CA TYR A 124 -15.45 -1.89 3.83
C TYR A 124 -16.50 -0.88 4.27
N GLN A 125 -17.71 -1.36 4.52
CA GLN A 125 -18.82 -0.58 5.04
C GLN A 125 -19.16 -1.07 6.44
N PHE A 126 -19.30 -0.13 7.37
CA PHE A 126 -19.52 -0.41 8.79
C PHE A 126 -20.86 0.14 9.27
N GLU A 127 -21.72 -0.75 9.76
CA GLU A 127 -22.92 -0.41 10.51
C GLU A 127 -22.64 -0.54 12.01
N PHE A 128 -23.03 0.43 12.83
CA PHE A 128 -22.81 0.38 14.28
C PHE A 128 -24.12 0.09 15.02
N GLU A 129 -24.08 -0.82 16.00
CA GLU A 129 -25.19 -1.16 16.90
C GLU A 129 -24.69 -1.06 18.35
N ASP A 130 -25.46 -0.43 19.23
CA ASP A 130 -25.03 -0.23 20.61
C ASP A 130 -25.17 -1.51 21.43
N LEU A 131 -24.11 -1.86 22.14
CA LEU A 131 -24.14 -2.92 23.13
C LEU A 131 -24.86 -2.40 24.38
N MET A 132 -26.14 -2.73 24.51
CA MET A 132 -26.97 -2.36 25.66
C MET A 132 -26.54 -3.11 26.91
N VAL A 133 -25.69 -2.50 27.74
CA VAL A 133 -25.35 -3.06 29.06
C VAL A 133 -26.51 -2.74 30.00
N ASP A 134 -27.30 -3.75 30.38
CA ASP A 134 -28.28 -3.63 31.48
C ASP A 134 -27.51 -3.36 32.78
N CYS A 135 -27.24 -2.09 33.07
CA CYS A 135 -26.69 -1.67 34.35
C CYS A 135 -27.83 -1.68 35.37
N ASP A 136 -27.74 -2.59 36.34
CA ASP A 136 -28.60 -2.59 37.52
C ASP A 136 -28.49 -1.22 38.23
N PRO A 137 -29.58 -0.45 38.41
CA PRO A 137 -29.53 0.93 38.92
C PRO A 137 -28.98 1.07 40.35
N HIS A 138 -28.78 -0.04 41.06
CA HIS A 138 -28.54 -0.04 42.50
C HIS A 138 -27.08 0.00 42.95
N ASN A 139 -26.09 -0.05 42.04
CA ASN A 139 -24.69 -0.23 42.45
C ASN A 139 -23.70 0.91 42.16
N PHE A 140 -24.17 2.07 41.72
CA PHE A 140 -23.35 3.28 41.69
C PHE A 140 -24.18 4.49 42.11
N GLN A 141 -23.99 4.96 43.35
CA GLN A 141 -24.43 6.29 43.77
C GLN A 141 -23.56 7.35 43.08
N GLN A 142 -23.89 7.68 41.84
CA GLN A 142 -23.62 8.97 41.23
C GLN A 142 -24.58 9.16 40.04
N PRO A 143 -25.13 10.37 39.82
CA PRO A 143 -26.17 10.58 38.83
C PRO A 143 -25.61 10.26 37.44
N ALA A 144 -26.33 9.44 36.67
CA ALA A 144 -26.09 9.28 35.26
C ALA A 144 -26.34 10.64 34.58
N GLU A 145 -25.27 11.37 34.26
CA GLU A 145 -25.37 12.50 33.35
C GLU A 145 -25.92 12.01 32.01
N PRO A 146 -26.78 12.80 31.35
CA PRO A 146 -27.35 12.42 30.07
C PRO A 146 -26.21 12.16 29.07
N CYS A 147 -26.20 10.95 28.49
CA CYS A 147 -25.27 10.52 27.45
C CYS A 147 -25.23 11.54 26.31
N ARG A 148 -24.29 12.49 26.39
CA ARG A 148 -23.99 13.41 25.30
C ARG A 148 -23.31 12.58 24.21
N GLU A 149 -24.04 12.37 23.11
CA GLU A 149 -23.40 12.09 21.82
C GLU A 149 -22.32 13.15 21.57
N LEU A 150 -21.15 12.69 21.11
CA LEU A 150 -19.90 13.43 20.91
C LEU A 150 -19.05 13.69 22.17
N GLN A 151 -18.44 12.62 22.71
CA GLN A 151 -17.10 12.79 23.30
C GLN A 151 -16.15 13.17 22.16
N ILE A 152 -15.76 14.44 22.12
CA ILE A 152 -14.61 14.90 21.34
C ILE A 152 -13.41 14.10 21.85
N LEU A 153 -12.82 13.28 20.99
CA LEU A 153 -11.59 12.56 21.32
C LEU A 153 -10.50 13.59 21.63
N ALA A 154 -9.81 13.41 22.75
CA ALA A 154 -8.65 14.25 23.03
C ALA A 154 -7.53 13.92 22.04
N ASP A 155 -6.71 14.92 21.68
CA ASP A 155 -5.56 14.71 20.78
C ASP A 155 -4.63 13.60 21.29
N ARG A 156 -4.52 13.46 22.61
CA ARG A 156 -3.75 12.39 23.26
C ARG A 156 -4.27 10.99 22.92
N ASP A 157 -5.59 10.81 22.81
CA ASP A 157 -6.18 9.52 22.48
C ASP A 157 -5.94 9.17 21.01
N LEU A 158 -6.00 10.16 20.11
CA LEU A 158 -5.68 10.00 18.69
C LEU A 158 -4.22 9.59 18.49
N GLU A 159 -3.29 10.26 19.18
CA GLU A 159 -1.87 9.92 19.12
C GLU A 159 -1.58 8.53 19.72
N ALA A 160 -2.27 8.15 20.81
CA ALA A 160 -2.15 6.81 21.38
C ALA A 160 -2.60 5.72 20.38
N ILE A 161 -3.72 5.93 19.68
CA ILE A 161 -4.20 4.99 18.64
C ILE A 161 -3.22 4.90 17.47
N ARG A 162 -2.73 6.04 16.97
CA ARG A 162 -1.75 6.06 15.88
C ARG A 162 -0.46 5.32 16.27
N SER A 163 0.03 5.56 17.48
CA SER A 163 1.20 4.88 18.03
C SER A 163 0.98 3.37 18.17
N GLU A 164 -0.19 2.94 18.67
CA GLU A 164 -0.54 1.51 18.77
C GLU A 164 -0.55 0.82 17.40
N ILE A 165 -1.17 1.44 16.39
CA ILE A 165 -1.22 0.93 15.02
C ILE A 165 0.20 0.83 14.45
N GLN A 166 0.99 1.89 14.58
CA GLN A 166 2.36 1.91 14.09
C GLN A 166 3.20 0.81 14.73
N MET A 167 3.22 0.71 16.05
CA MET A 167 3.99 -0.32 16.77
C MET A 167 3.57 -1.73 16.36
N HIS A 168 2.27 -1.97 16.17
CA HIS A 168 1.80 -3.27 15.69
C HIS A 168 2.30 -3.57 14.27
N LEU A 169 2.10 -2.66 13.30
CA LEU A 169 2.52 -2.88 11.91
C LEU A 169 4.03 -3.02 11.77
N GLU A 170 4.81 -2.25 12.55
CA GLU A 170 6.27 -2.37 12.58
C GLU A 170 6.75 -3.71 13.14
N SER A 171 5.98 -4.32 14.05
CA SER A 171 6.31 -5.63 14.63
C SER A 171 6.03 -6.82 13.70
N LEU A 172 5.26 -6.62 12.62
CA LEU A 172 4.89 -7.71 11.71
C LEU A 172 6.13 -8.23 10.95
N PRO A 173 6.25 -9.56 10.74
CA PRO A 173 7.33 -10.11 9.95
C PRO A 173 7.20 -9.73 8.47
N SER A 174 8.33 -9.69 7.76
CA SER A 174 8.33 -9.58 6.30
C SER A 174 7.68 -10.81 5.67
N LEU A 175 6.77 -10.58 4.72
CA LEU A 175 6.11 -11.62 3.95
C LEU A 175 6.87 -11.88 2.64
N LYS A 176 6.79 -13.12 2.15
CA LYS A 176 7.36 -13.56 0.85
C LYS A 176 8.88 -13.31 0.72
N GLY A 177 9.62 -13.38 1.82
CA GLY A 177 11.08 -13.23 1.85
C GLY A 177 11.54 -11.80 2.18
N GLU A 178 12.79 -11.49 1.85
CA GLU A 178 13.40 -10.20 2.14
C GLU A 178 13.10 -9.14 1.06
N LEU A 179 13.20 -7.88 1.46
CA LEU A 179 13.12 -6.75 0.53
C LEU A 179 14.30 -6.79 -0.43
N THR A 180 14.01 -6.83 -1.74
CA THR A 180 15.03 -6.73 -2.79
C THR A 180 14.89 -5.41 -3.54
N ILE A 181 15.99 -4.66 -3.60
CA ILE A 181 16.14 -3.41 -4.37
C ILE A 181 17.11 -3.66 -5.52
N LEU A 182 16.62 -3.53 -6.75
CA LEU A 182 17.42 -3.68 -7.95
C LEU A 182 18.13 -2.36 -8.28
N LYS A 183 19.45 -2.41 -8.50
CA LYS A 183 20.27 -1.21 -8.74
C LYS A 183 20.99 -1.28 -10.09
N SER A 184 21.07 -0.13 -10.73
CA SER A 184 21.89 0.11 -11.92
C SER A 184 23.34 0.40 -11.57
N SER A 185 24.25 -0.22 -12.32
CA SER A 185 25.69 0.05 -12.32
C SER A 185 26.05 1.38 -13.01
N LEU A 186 25.16 1.94 -13.85
CA LEU A 186 25.39 3.23 -14.52
C LEU A 186 25.18 4.42 -13.58
N ILE A 187 24.26 4.31 -12.63
CA ILE A 187 24.02 5.38 -11.65
C ILE A 187 25.02 5.25 -10.50
N SER A 188 25.84 6.28 -10.29
CA SER A 188 26.87 6.28 -9.26
C SER A 188 26.27 6.31 -7.84
N ASP A 189 26.47 5.23 -7.10
CA ASP A 189 26.09 5.10 -5.69
C ASP A 189 26.82 6.10 -4.76
N ASN A 190 27.87 6.79 -5.23
CA ASN A 190 28.56 7.84 -4.48
C ASN A 190 27.84 9.20 -4.53
N ILE A 191 27.00 9.41 -5.55
CA ILE A 191 26.29 10.67 -5.78
C ILE A 191 24.80 10.50 -5.51
N PHE A 192 24.24 9.35 -5.89
CA PHE A 192 22.82 9.08 -5.82
C PHE A 192 22.50 7.90 -4.91
N LEU A 193 21.29 7.90 -4.35
CA LEU A 193 20.62 6.70 -3.88
C LEU A 193 19.54 6.37 -4.90
N HIS A 194 19.50 5.14 -5.39
CA HIS A 194 18.46 4.73 -6.35
C HIS A 194 18.12 3.25 -6.20
N GLY A 195 17.02 2.88 -6.83
CA GLY A 195 16.71 1.49 -7.11
C GLY A 195 15.28 1.27 -7.58
N PHE A 196 15.00 0.02 -7.92
CA PHE A 196 13.67 -0.46 -8.26
C PHE A 196 13.26 -1.54 -7.27
N THR A 197 12.09 -1.39 -6.67
CA THR A 197 11.60 -2.37 -5.69
C THR A 197 11.04 -3.60 -6.38
N THR A 198 11.17 -4.74 -5.70
CA THR A 198 10.40 -5.96 -6.01
C THR A 198 9.17 -6.03 -5.10
N ARG A 199 8.36 -7.08 -5.23
CA ARG A 199 7.13 -7.30 -4.44
C ARG A 199 7.35 -8.00 -3.09
N THR A 200 8.57 -8.38 -2.74
CA THR A 200 8.90 -9.17 -1.53
C THR A 200 9.33 -8.27 -0.36
N GLY A 201 9.22 -8.74 0.89
CA GLY A 201 9.75 -8.03 2.05
C GLY A 201 8.78 -7.11 2.80
N GLY A 202 7.49 -7.14 2.46
CA GLY A 202 6.50 -6.21 3.02
C GLY A 202 5.47 -6.88 3.92
N ILE A 203 4.45 -6.12 4.32
CA ILE A 203 3.40 -6.57 5.24
C ILE A 203 2.00 -6.62 4.64
N SER A 204 1.85 -6.28 3.35
CA SER A 204 0.57 -6.43 2.65
C SER A 204 0.27 -7.91 2.49
N TYR A 205 -0.78 -8.43 3.11
CA TYR A 205 -1.09 -9.87 3.08
C TYR A 205 -2.05 -10.27 1.96
N ILE A 206 -2.83 -9.32 1.42
CA ILE A 206 -3.82 -9.59 0.36
C ILE A 206 -3.09 -10.17 -0.85
N PRO A 207 -3.43 -11.36 -1.38
CA PRO A 207 -2.59 -12.07 -2.37
C PRO A 207 -2.15 -11.24 -3.59
N THR A 208 -3.08 -10.46 -4.14
CA THR A 208 -2.86 -9.55 -5.28
C THR A 208 -1.98 -8.34 -4.96
N LEU A 209 -1.97 -7.91 -3.70
CA LEU A 209 -1.22 -6.76 -3.20
C LEU A 209 0.02 -7.19 -2.40
N GLY A 210 0.18 -8.47 -2.12
CA GLY A 210 1.25 -8.96 -1.25
C GLY A 210 2.58 -9.14 -1.98
N SER A 211 3.72 -8.76 -1.38
CA SER A 211 3.90 -8.32 0.02
C SER A 211 4.30 -6.85 0.20
N PHE A 212 5.08 -6.27 -0.73
CA PHE A 212 5.69 -4.94 -0.60
C PHE A 212 4.98 -3.92 -1.50
N ASN A 213 3.67 -3.75 -1.27
CA ASN A 213 2.87 -2.79 -2.02
C ASN A 213 3.14 -1.36 -1.53
N LEU A 214 3.43 -0.46 -2.46
CA LEU A 214 3.77 0.93 -2.19
C LEU A 214 2.68 1.93 -2.62
N PHE A 215 1.47 1.43 -2.92
CA PHE A 215 0.34 2.26 -3.33
C PHE A 215 -0.97 1.85 -2.65
N SER A 216 -1.71 2.83 -2.11
CA SER A 216 -3.05 2.64 -1.55
C SER A 216 -4.05 3.54 -2.28
N SER A 217 -5.29 3.07 -2.41
CA SER A 217 -6.41 3.89 -2.88
C SER A 217 -7.71 3.43 -2.22
N SER A 218 -8.71 4.31 -2.22
CA SER A 218 -10.07 4.02 -1.70
C SER A 218 -10.74 2.80 -2.34
N LYS A 219 -10.33 2.44 -3.56
CA LYS A 219 -10.87 1.31 -4.33
C LYS A 219 -10.18 -0.03 -4.03
N ARG A 220 -9.10 -0.03 -3.26
CA ARG A 220 -8.31 -1.24 -2.95
C ARG A 220 -8.41 -1.59 -1.47
N ARG A 221 -8.15 -2.85 -1.12
CA ARG A 221 -8.27 -3.37 0.25
C ARG A 221 -7.05 -3.05 1.14
N ASP A 222 -5.90 -2.65 0.57
CA ASP A 222 -4.69 -2.35 1.36
C ASP A 222 -4.74 -0.90 1.90
N PRO A 223 -4.76 -0.71 3.23
CA PRO A 223 -4.95 0.61 3.82
C PRO A 223 -3.67 1.45 3.77
N THR A 224 -3.84 2.76 3.91
CA THR A 224 -2.71 3.71 3.89
C THR A 224 -1.70 3.42 5.01
N ALA A 225 -2.12 2.94 6.18
CA ALA A 225 -1.19 2.60 7.26
C ALA A 225 -0.23 1.46 6.89
N VAL A 226 -0.71 0.41 6.21
CA VAL A 226 0.10 -0.74 5.76
C VAL A 226 1.09 -0.31 4.68
N VAL A 227 0.63 0.48 3.70
CA VAL A 227 1.48 1.00 2.63
C VAL A 227 2.54 1.98 3.17
N LYS A 228 2.19 2.80 4.16
CA LYS A 228 3.15 3.68 4.85
C LYS A 228 4.23 2.90 5.59
N GLU A 229 3.89 1.77 6.19
CA GLU A 229 4.88 0.89 6.82
C GLU A 229 5.81 0.24 5.77
N ASN A 230 5.29 -0.24 4.64
CA ASN A 230 6.13 -0.72 3.54
C ASN A 230 7.09 0.39 3.04
N LEU A 231 6.60 1.63 2.91
CA LEU A 231 7.44 2.78 2.53
C LEU A 231 8.50 3.09 3.61
N ARG A 232 8.17 2.98 4.90
CA ARG A 232 9.14 3.15 6.00
C ARG A 232 10.24 2.07 5.95
N ARG A 233 9.88 0.82 5.66
CA ARG A 233 10.84 -0.28 5.43
C ARG A 233 11.76 0.01 4.25
N LEU A 234 11.19 0.53 3.15
CA LEU A 234 11.97 0.94 1.99
C LEU A 234 12.95 2.05 2.36
N ALA A 235 12.46 3.11 3.01
CA ALA A 235 13.25 4.26 3.44
C ALA A 235 14.45 3.82 4.31
N LYS A 236 14.20 2.92 5.28
CA LYS A 236 15.23 2.33 6.14
C LYS A 236 16.26 1.52 5.34
N ALA A 237 15.81 0.68 4.40
CA ALA A 237 16.70 -0.18 3.62
C ALA A 237 17.51 0.58 2.57
N ALA A 238 16.92 1.61 1.97
CA ALA A 238 17.53 2.44 0.93
C ALA A 238 18.35 3.62 1.48
N GLY A 239 18.14 3.98 2.74
CA GLY A 239 18.87 5.06 3.41
C GLY A 239 18.34 6.47 3.10
N PHE A 240 17.03 6.63 2.90
CA PHE A 240 16.39 7.94 2.72
C PHE A 240 15.34 8.23 3.79
N GLU A 241 14.95 9.49 3.94
CA GLU A 241 13.90 9.90 4.88
C GLU A 241 12.50 9.82 4.27
N GLN A 242 11.55 9.22 4.98
CA GLN A 242 10.16 9.11 4.50
C GLN A 242 9.49 10.48 4.29
N GLY A 243 9.84 11.50 5.09
CA GLY A 243 9.25 12.84 5.00
C GLY A 243 9.63 13.60 3.71
N THR A 244 10.77 13.27 3.11
CA THR A 244 11.27 13.88 1.88
C THR A 244 10.90 13.10 0.61
N TYR A 245 10.22 11.97 0.77
CA TYR A 245 9.73 11.15 -0.35
C TYR A 245 8.59 11.85 -1.11
N ARG A 246 8.69 11.87 -2.44
CA ARG A 246 7.64 12.33 -3.36
C ARG A 246 7.51 11.34 -4.52
N SER A 247 6.29 11.02 -4.91
CA SER A 247 6.00 10.13 -6.04
C SER A 247 5.21 10.88 -7.09
N VAL A 248 5.39 10.53 -8.37
CA VAL A 248 4.54 11.04 -9.45
C VAL A 248 3.06 10.72 -9.20
N LYS A 249 2.18 11.63 -9.64
CA LYS A 249 0.71 11.58 -9.50
C LYS A 249 0.06 11.18 -10.84
N VAL A 250 0.66 10.21 -11.51
CA VAL A 250 0.32 9.58 -12.80
C VAL A 250 -1.02 10.01 -13.43
N ASN A 251 -0.98 10.63 -14.60
CA ASN A 251 -2.14 10.85 -15.48
C ASN A 251 -2.00 10.16 -16.85
N HIS A 252 -0.95 9.34 -17.05
CA HIS A 252 -0.59 8.67 -18.31
C HIS A 252 -0.36 9.65 -19.49
N ALA A 253 0.04 10.89 -19.19
CA ALA A 253 0.42 11.93 -20.13
C ALA A 253 1.95 12.12 -20.17
N ASN A 254 2.42 13.36 -20.29
CA ASN A 254 3.84 13.71 -20.34
C ASN A 254 4.22 14.91 -19.47
N ASP A 255 3.36 15.33 -18.55
CA ASP A 255 3.60 16.47 -17.67
C ASP A 255 4.74 16.16 -16.67
N VAL A 256 5.61 17.13 -16.44
CA VAL A 256 6.76 17.01 -15.53
C VAL A 256 6.71 18.10 -14.47
N TRP A 257 6.64 17.72 -13.21
CA TRP A 257 6.76 18.64 -12.10
C TRP A 257 8.23 18.92 -11.76
N ILE A 258 8.57 20.21 -11.67
CA ILE A 258 9.90 20.69 -11.28
C ILE A 258 9.86 21.03 -9.79
N MET A 259 10.66 20.32 -9.00
CA MET A 259 10.72 20.50 -7.55
C MET A 259 11.06 21.95 -7.20
N GLY A 260 10.22 22.58 -6.37
CA GLY A 260 10.34 23.99 -5.99
C GLY A 260 9.37 24.93 -6.73
N LYS A 261 8.71 24.45 -7.79
CA LYS A 261 7.53 25.13 -8.39
C LYS A 261 6.24 24.62 -7.76
N THR A 262 5.15 25.35 -7.94
CA THR A 262 3.80 24.91 -7.53
C THR A 262 3.52 23.51 -8.05
N GLU A 263 3.17 22.60 -7.14
CA GLU A 263 2.91 21.20 -7.49
C GLU A 263 1.56 21.05 -8.20
N PRO A 264 1.51 20.46 -9.41
CA PRO A 264 0.25 20.17 -10.07
C PRO A 264 -0.54 19.05 -9.38
N ASP A 265 -1.83 18.95 -9.73
CA ASP A 265 -2.71 17.87 -9.27
C ASP A 265 -2.31 16.50 -9.81
N SER A 266 -1.74 16.46 -11.02
CA SER A 266 -1.28 15.24 -11.67
C SER A 266 -0.09 15.51 -12.59
N TYR A 267 0.82 14.54 -12.69
CA TYR A 267 2.01 14.59 -13.54
C TYR A 267 2.66 13.22 -13.59
N ASP A 268 3.38 12.92 -14.67
CA ASP A 268 4.06 11.63 -14.88
C ASP A 268 5.58 11.71 -14.71
N GLY A 269 6.16 12.90 -14.65
CA GLY A 269 7.58 13.10 -14.34
C GLY A 269 7.81 14.03 -13.13
N ILE A 270 8.88 13.80 -12.37
CA ILE A 270 9.41 14.76 -11.39
C ILE A 270 10.90 14.95 -11.67
N VAL A 271 11.40 16.18 -11.51
CA VAL A 271 12.84 16.48 -11.53
C VAL A 271 13.26 17.32 -10.33
N THR A 272 14.47 17.10 -9.81
CA THR A 272 15.06 17.85 -8.69
C THR A 272 16.59 17.93 -8.78
N ASN A 273 17.17 19.02 -8.30
CA ASN A 273 18.61 19.13 -7.99
C ASN A 273 18.87 19.31 -6.48
N ARG A 274 17.83 19.15 -5.65
CA ARG A 274 17.92 19.27 -4.19
C ARG A 274 18.36 17.94 -3.57
N LYS A 275 19.40 18.00 -2.75
CA LYS A 275 19.90 16.87 -1.95
C LYS A 275 18.88 16.41 -0.90
N GLY A 276 18.94 15.14 -0.53
CA GLY A 276 18.10 14.54 0.52
C GLY A 276 16.62 14.34 0.13
N ILE A 277 16.18 14.81 -1.03
CA ILE A 277 14.81 14.61 -1.54
C ILE A 277 14.76 13.36 -2.41
N THR A 278 13.89 12.41 -2.04
CA THR A 278 13.69 11.19 -2.81
C THR A 278 12.47 11.32 -3.70
N ILE A 279 12.67 11.19 -5.00
CA ILE A 279 11.59 11.20 -5.99
C ILE A 279 11.40 9.80 -6.57
N ALA A 280 10.16 9.45 -6.91
CA ALA A 280 9.82 8.10 -7.37
C ALA A 280 8.76 8.07 -8.47
N ALA A 281 8.79 6.99 -9.24
CA ALA A 281 7.79 6.62 -10.23
C ALA A 281 7.22 5.23 -9.94
N PRO A 282 5.88 5.06 -9.82
CA PRO A 282 5.26 3.77 -9.66
C PRO A 282 5.20 3.02 -11.00
N GLY A 283 5.26 1.70 -10.93
CA GLY A 283 5.12 0.82 -12.08
C GLY A 283 4.55 -0.53 -11.67
N ALA A 284 3.66 -1.05 -12.50
CA ALA A 284 3.20 -2.44 -12.47
C ALA A 284 2.82 -2.85 -13.89
N ASP A 285 3.82 -2.71 -14.78
CA ASP A 285 3.86 -2.93 -16.24
C ASP A 285 4.29 -1.68 -17.01
N CYS A 286 3.76 -0.51 -16.64
CA CYS A 286 4.34 0.75 -17.12
C CYS A 286 5.78 0.90 -16.63
N ILE A 287 6.62 1.60 -17.39
CA ILE A 287 8.06 1.69 -17.12
C ILE A 287 8.32 2.78 -16.07
N PRO A 288 8.87 2.45 -14.88
CA PRO A 288 9.50 3.45 -14.05
C PRO A 288 10.86 3.79 -14.67
N VAL A 289 11.06 5.05 -15.05
CA VAL A 289 12.30 5.54 -15.66
C VAL A 289 13.01 6.46 -14.67
N LEU A 290 14.30 6.19 -14.42
CA LEU A 290 15.15 7.04 -13.57
C LEU A 290 16.16 7.79 -14.42
N PHE A 291 16.40 9.05 -14.06
CA PHE A 291 17.31 9.95 -14.75
C PHE A 291 18.33 10.50 -13.76
N ALA A 292 19.60 10.54 -14.14
CA ALA A 292 20.67 11.07 -13.31
C ALA A 292 21.67 11.86 -14.15
N ASP A 293 21.95 13.11 -13.77
CA ASP A 293 23.08 13.88 -14.28
C ASP A 293 24.13 13.98 -13.15
N PRO A 294 25.24 13.22 -13.22
CA PRO A 294 26.29 13.25 -12.19
C PRO A 294 27.10 14.55 -12.20
N VAL A 295 27.11 15.30 -13.31
CA VAL A 295 27.86 16.55 -13.47
C VAL A 295 27.12 17.71 -12.82
N LYS A 296 25.84 17.89 -13.17
CA LYS A 296 24.96 18.91 -12.58
C LYS A 296 24.33 18.51 -11.26
N LYS A 297 24.46 17.24 -10.86
CA LYS A 297 23.85 16.67 -9.64
C LYS A 297 22.35 16.93 -9.63
N ALA A 298 21.70 16.53 -10.71
CA ALA A 298 20.24 16.56 -10.85
C ALA A 298 19.73 15.14 -11.11
N CYS A 299 18.51 14.86 -10.67
CA CYS A 299 17.85 13.59 -10.97
C CYS A 299 16.39 13.80 -11.35
N GLY A 300 15.83 12.77 -11.98
CA GLY A 300 14.43 12.69 -12.38
C GLY A 300 13.88 11.29 -12.19
N ALA A 301 12.56 11.20 -12.06
CA ALA A 301 11.81 9.95 -12.09
C ALA A 301 10.56 10.16 -12.95
N ALA A 302 10.26 9.21 -13.84
CA ALA A 302 9.07 9.29 -14.69
C ALA A 302 8.32 7.95 -14.78
N HIS A 303 6.99 8.02 -14.82
CA HIS A 303 6.11 6.92 -15.17
C HIS A 303 5.86 6.95 -16.68
N SER A 304 6.34 5.93 -17.39
CA SER A 304 6.15 5.80 -18.84
C SER A 304 5.27 4.60 -19.18
N GLY A 305 3.96 4.83 -19.18
CA GLY A 305 2.99 3.93 -19.79
C GLY A 305 3.04 3.99 -21.32
N TRP A 306 2.23 3.18 -22.01
CA TRP A 306 2.25 3.17 -23.48
C TRP A 306 1.81 4.51 -24.11
N GLN A 307 0.84 5.21 -23.50
CA GLN A 307 0.43 6.55 -23.93
C GLN A 307 1.52 7.58 -23.65
N GLY A 308 2.03 7.63 -22.41
CA GLY A 308 3.12 8.52 -22.02
C GLY A 308 4.40 8.32 -22.84
N THR A 309 4.71 7.07 -23.24
CA THR A 309 5.82 6.77 -24.15
C THR A 309 5.62 7.46 -25.50
N LEU A 310 4.44 7.33 -26.11
CA LEU A 310 4.14 7.97 -27.40
C LEU A 310 4.04 9.50 -27.29
N LEU A 311 3.71 10.03 -26.12
CA LEU A 311 3.72 11.46 -25.81
C LEU A 311 5.11 11.99 -25.42
N GLY A 312 6.10 11.10 -25.27
CA GLY A 312 7.49 11.46 -25.00
C GLY A 312 7.79 11.88 -23.56
N VAL A 313 7.09 11.36 -22.53
CA VAL A 313 7.32 11.70 -21.11
C VAL A 313 8.79 11.59 -20.70
N ALA A 314 9.51 10.57 -21.20
CA ALA A 314 10.93 10.38 -20.89
C ALA A 314 11.78 11.56 -21.41
N MET A 315 11.54 12.00 -22.64
CA MET A 315 12.22 13.18 -23.19
C MET A 315 11.71 14.50 -22.60
N ALA A 316 10.43 14.60 -22.24
CA ALA A 316 9.92 15.75 -21.49
C ALA A 316 10.66 15.90 -20.14
N THR A 317 10.95 14.78 -19.47
CA THR A 317 11.70 14.76 -18.21
C THR A 317 13.15 15.20 -18.41
N VAL A 318 13.81 14.69 -19.46
CA VAL A 318 15.16 15.16 -19.88
C VAL A 318 15.16 16.66 -20.17
N ASN A 319 14.20 17.14 -20.97
CA ASN A 319 14.10 18.55 -21.33
C ASN A 319 13.91 19.45 -20.10
N ALA A 320 13.12 19.01 -19.12
CA ALA A 320 12.97 19.73 -17.86
C ALA A 320 14.30 19.81 -17.08
N MET A 321 15.08 18.72 -17.01
CA MET A 321 16.41 18.73 -16.38
C MET A 321 17.38 19.68 -17.09
N VAL A 322 17.37 19.70 -18.43
CA VAL A 322 18.20 20.59 -19.25
C VAL A 322 17.80 22.05 -19.02
N ALA A 323 16.51 22.36 -19.13
CA ALA A 323 16.01 23.72 -19.04
C ALA A 323 16.18 24.34 -17.64
N GLU A 324 15.92 23.57 -16.59
CA GLU A 324 15.88 24.10 -15.22
C GLU A 324 17.22 24.02 -14.50
N TYR A 325 18.04 22.99 -14.79
CA TYR A 325 19.29 22.74 -14.07
C TYR A 325 20.52 22.86 -14.96
N GLY A 326 20.34 23.20 -16.24
CA GLY A 326 21.43 23.32 -17.20
C GLY A 326 22.14 22.00 -17.49
N CYS A 327 21.45 20.87 -17.29
CA CYS A 327 21.98 19.54 -17.60
C CYS A 327 22.39 19.46 -19.08
N ASN A 328 23.47 18.75 -19.36
CA ASN A 328 23.82 18.42 -20.73
C ASN A 328 23.22 17.05 -21.06
N VAL A 329 22.43 16.96 -22.13
CA VAL A 329 21.79 15.71 -22.55
C VAL A 329 22.77 14.54 -22.67
N ARG A 330 24.03 14.82 -23.05
CA ARG A 330 25.08 13.80 -23.22
C ARG A 330 25.63 13.26 -21.89
N ASP A 331 25.41 13.98 -20.79
CA ASP A 331 25.84 13.60 -19.44
C ASP A 331 24.72 12.88 -18.66
N ILE A 332 23.46 12.97 -19.13
CA ILE A 332 22.31 12.33 -18.50
C ILE A 332 22.35 10.82 -18.73
N ILE A 333 22.21 10.09 -17.64
CA ILE A 333 22.05 8.64 -17.56
C ILE A 333 20.57 8.33 -17.37
N VAL A 334 20.07 7.35 -18.13
CA VAL A 334 18.66 6.93 -18.11
C VAL A 334 18.57 5.43 -17.89
N VAL A 335 17.80 5.03 -16.88
CA VAL A 335 17.62 3.61 -16.53
C VAL A 335 16.14 3.27 -16.58
N LEU A 336 15.78 2.30 -17.42
CA LEU A 336 14.44 1.75 -17.51
C LEU A 336 14.30 0.58 -16.54
N GLY A 337 13.41 0.71 -15.56
CA GLY A 337 13.16 -0.34 -14.59
C GLY A 337 12.29 -1.50 -15.09
N PRO A 338 11.99 -2.47 -14.21
CA PRO A 338 11.06 -3.56 -14.50
C PRO A 338 9.73 -3.04 -15.03
N SER A 339 9.27 -3.60 -16.15
CA SER A 339 8.06 -3.21 -16.89
C SER A 339 7.50 -4.39 -17.67
N VAL A 340 6.38 -4.26 -18.36
CA VAL A 340 5.93 -5.34 -19.24
C VAL A 340 6.78 -5.38 -20.51
N GLY A 341 7.19 -6.58 -20.91
CA GLY A 341 7.98 -6.80 -22.13
C GLY A 341 7.12 -7.13 -23.35
N PRO A 342 7.72 -7.13 -24.56
CA PRO A 342 7.05 -7.53 -25.80
C PRO A 342 6.70 -9.02 -25.87
N CYS A 343 7.01 -9.80 -24.84
CA CYS A 343 6.52 -11.18 -24.67
C CYS A 343 5.06 -11.22 -24.16
N CYS A 344 4.59 -10.17 -23.46
CA CYS A 344 3.29 -10.18 -22.79
C CYS A 344 2.41 -9.00 -23.20
N PHE A 345 2.99 -7.85 -23.54
CA PHE A 345 2.21 -6.64 -23.79
C PHE A 345 1.64 -6.62 -25.21
N LYS A 346 0.32 -6.48 -25.31
CA LYS A 346 -0.42 -6.36 -26.56
C LYS A 346 -1.27 -5.10 -26.55
N LEU A 347 -1.45 -4.51 -27.72
CA LEU A 347 -2.40 -3.42 -27.95
C LEU A 347 -3.23 -3.72 -29.19
N PRO A 348 -4.40 -3.10 -29.37
CA PRO A 348 -5.10 -3.10 -30.65
C PRO A 348 -4.19 -2.59 -31.77
N GLN A 349 -4.31 -3.16 -32.97
CA GLN A 349 -3.46 -2.86 -34.12
C GLN A 349 -3.38 -1.36 -34.44
N GLU A 350 -4.48 -0.61 -34.29
CA GLU A 350 -4.49 0.85 -34.50
C GLU A 350 -3.51 1.59 -33.59
N SER A 351 -3.43 1.22 -32.31
CA SER A 351 -2.44 1.78 -31.38
C SER A 351 -1.02 1.30 -31.73
N ALA A 352 -0.89 0.08 -32.22
CA ALA A 352 0.40 -0.49 -32.61
C ALA A 352 1.04 0.22 -33.81
N LYS A 353 0.25 0.72 -34.76
CA LYS A 353 0.74 1.51 -35.91
C LYS A 353 1.63 2.66 -35.47
N ARG A 354 1.26 3.37 -34.39
CA ARG A 354 2.05 4.49 -33.85
C ARG A 354 3.44 4.04 -33.39
N PHE A 355 3.55 2.87 -32.76
CA PHE A 355 4.84 2.30 -32.35
C PHE A 355 5.65 1.80 -33.56
N HIS A 356 4.99 1.19 -34.54
CA HIS A 356 5.64 0.70 -35.76
C HIS A 356 6.24 1.85 -36.58
N SER A 357 5.56 3.01 -36.64
CA SER A 357 6.07 4.21 -37.30
C SER A 357 7.29 4.83 -36.60
N LEU A 358 7.45 4.64 -35.28
CA LEU A 358 8.65 5.07 -34.56
C LEU A 358 9.84 4.17 -34.91
N ASP A 359 9.64 2.87 -34.86
CA ASP A 359 10.60 1.85 -35.29
C ASP A 359 9.85 0.54 -35.54
N PRO A 360 9.97 -0.08 -36.73
CA PRO A 360 9.31 -1.34 -37.03
C PRO A 360 9.54 -2.45 -35.99
N LYS A 361 10.73 -2.47 -35.36
CA LYS A 361 11.11 -3.43 -34.33
C LYS A 361 10.40 -3.21 -32.98
N CYS A 362 9.67 -2.11 -32.81
CA CYS A 362 8.81 -1.90 -31.65
C CYS A 362 7.56 -2.79 -31.66
N VAL A 363 7.22 -3.41 -32.79
CA VAL A 363 6.02 -4.23 -32.92
C VAL A 363 6.38 -5.61 -33.45
N ARG A 364 5.86 -6.67 -32.81
CA ARG A 364 5.97 -8.05 -33.28
C ARG A 364 4.61 -8.54 -33.75
N MET A 365 4.61 -9.29 -34.86
CA MET A 365 3.39 -9.83 -35.48
C MET A 365 2.39 -8.71 -35.84
N PHE A 366 2.87 -7.68 -36.56
CA PHE A 366 2.15 -6.45 -36.85
C PHE A 366 0.76 -6.66 -37.49
N ASP A 367 0.60 -7.72 -38.29
CA ASP A 367 -0.64 -8.02 -39.01
C ASP A 367 -1.74 -8.65 -38.13
N LEU A 368 -1.44 -8.96 -36.87
CA LEU A 368 -2.46 -9.45 -35.94
C LEU A 368 -3.41 -8.31 -35.50
N PRO A 369 -4.66 -8.63 -35.09
CA PRO A 369 -5.55 -7.65 -34.48
C PRO A 369 -4.99 -7.06 -33.17
N THR A 370 -4.20 -7.85 -32.44
CA THR A 370 -3.55 -7.46 -31.18
C THR A 370 -2.06 -7.83 -31.18
N PRO A 371 -1.21 -7.06 -31.90
CA PRO A 371 0.21 -7.33 -31.97
C PRO A 371 0.91 -7.06 -30.63
N TYR A 372 2.12 -7.62 -30.49
CA TYR A 372 2.93 -7.40 -29.29
C TYR A 372 3.77 -6.13 -29.40
N ILE A 373 3.82 -5.35 -28.32
CA ILE A 373 4.43 -4.01 -28.31
C ILE A 373 5.64 -3.98 -27.39
N ASN A 374 6.74 -3.42 -27.90
CA ASN A 374 7.95 -3.14 -27.13
C ASN A 374 8.02 -1.65 -26.76
N ILE A 375 7.35 -1.28 -25.67
CA ILE A 375 7.37 0.10 -25.14
C ILE A 375 8.77 0.54 -24.65
N ARG A 376 9.62 -0.42 -24.26
CA ARG A 376 11.00 -0.16 -23.82
C ARG A 376 11.86 0.30 -24.99
N ARG A 377 11.76 -0.41 -26.13
CA ARG A 377 12.43 -0.02 -27.37
C ARG A 377 11.95 1.33 -27.88
N ALA A 378 10.65 1.58 -27.86
CA ALA A 378 10.11 2.87 -28.26
C ALA A 378 10.67 4.01 -27.40
N THR A 379 10.73 3.81 -26.08
CA THR A 379 11.36 4.75 -25.14
C THR A 379 12.83 4.98 -25.49
N ARG A 380 13.60 3.91 -25.73
CA ARG A 380 15.01 3.99 -26.14
C ARG A 380 15.20 4.81 -27.42
N VAL A 381 14.44 4.51 -28.47
CA VAL A 381 14.51 5.20 -29.77
C VAL A 381 14.26 6.71 -29.60
N LEU A 382 13.25 7.07 -28.79
CA LEU A 382 12.94 8.47 -28.52
C LEU A 382 14.05 9.17 -27.72
N LEU A 383 14.65 8.50 -26.74
CA LEU A 383 15.77 9.03 -25.96
C LEU A 383 17.02 9.26 -26.82
N GLU A 384 17.39 8.29 -27.65
CA GLU A 384 18.54 8.39 -28.56
C GLU A 384 18.32 9.50 -29.61
N ALA A 385 17.11 9.57 -30.19
CA ALA A 385 16.75 10.66 -31.10
C ALA A 385 16.76 12.04 -30.41
N GLY A 386 16.47 12.07 -29.10
CA GLY A 386 16.57 13.26 -28.26
C GLY A 386 17.98 13.64 -27.82
N GLY A 387 18.99 12.85 -28.19
CA GLY A 387 20.41 13.16 -27.95
C GLY A 387 21.03 12.49 -26.73
N ILE A 388 20.30 11.65 -26.00
CA ILE A 388 20.90 10.81 -24.95
C ILE A 388 21.84 9.80 -25.61
N LEU A 389 23.03 9.62 -25.06
CA LEU A 389 24.00 8.69 -25.62
C LEU A 389 23.54 7.24 -25.42
N PRO A 390 23.66 6.34 -26.42
CA PRO A 390 23.23 4.94 -26.29
C PRO A 390 23.83 4.22 -25.08
N GLN A 391 25.10 4.49 -24.75
CA GLN A 391 25.79 3.91 -23.59
C GLN A 391 25.26 4.42 -22.24
N ASN A 392 24.52 5.54 -22.22
CA ASN A 392 23.91 6.10 -21.03
C ASN A 392 22.48 5.57 -20.80
N ILE A 393 21.96 4.71 -21.68
CA ILE A 393 20.61 4.14 -21.57
C ILE A 393 20.71 2.66 -21.19
N GLN A 394 20.28 2.34 -19.97
CA GLN A 394 20.13 0.97 -19.51
C GLN A 394 18.69 0.49 -19.65
N ASP A 395 18.51 -0.56 -20.44
CA ASP A 395 17.25 -1.27 -20.66
C ASP A 395 17.52 -2.79 -20.85
N ASP A 396 16.56 -3.53 -21.43
CA ASP A 396 16.68 -4.97 -21.71
C ASP A 396 17.53 -5.32 -22.96
N SER A 397 18.15 -4.33 -23.61
CA SER A 397 19.07 -4.55 -24.74
C SER A 397 20.53 -4.78 -24.33
N ILE A 398 20.86 -4.59 -23.05
CA ILE A 398 22.20 -4.88 -22.53
C ILE A 398 22.48 -6.39 -22.62
N ALA A 399 23.61 -6.75 -23.22
CA ALA A 399 23.98 -8.15 -23.47
C ALA A 399 24.31 -8.93 -22.18
N ASP A 400 24.80 -8.24 -21.14
CA ASP A 400 25.07 -8.85 -19.84
C ASP A 400 23.75 -9.09 -19.07
N GLN A 401 23.30 -10.34 -19.08
CA GLN A 401 22.08 -10.76 -18.39
C GLN A 401 22.14 -10.52 -16.87
N ASN A 402 23.33 -10.50 -16.26
CA ASN A 402 23.48 -10.22 -14.83
C ASN A 402 23.19 -8.76 -14.48
N GLN A 403 23.20 -7.87 -15.49
CA GLN A 403 22.88 -6.44 -15.36
C GLN A 403 21.48 -6.11 -15.90
N ASN A 404 20.70 -7.11 -16.32
CA ASN A 404 19.36 -6.86 -16.83
C ASN A 404 18.37 -6.58 -15.69
N LEU A 405 18.12 -5.28 -15.47
CA LEU A 405 17.15 -4.78 -14.50
C LEU A 405 15.74 -4.66 -15.07
N THR A 406 15.63 -4.59 -16.39
CA THR A 406 14.38 -4.34 -17.13
C THR A 406 13.64 -5.65 -17.39
N LEU A 407 13.46 -6.45 -16.34
CA LEU A 407 12.76 -7.73 -16.40
C LEU A 407 11.28 -7.55 -16.74
N CYS A 408 10.67 -8.54 -17.42
CA CYS A 408 9.23 -8.52 -17.71
C CYS A 408 8.41 -8.76 -16.43
N THR A 409 7.72 -7.73 -15.94
CA THR A 409 6.88 -7.80 -14.73
C THR A 409 5.82 -8.89 -14.79
N SER A 410 5.24 -9.11 -15.97
CA SER A 410 4.24 -10.17 -16.20
C SER A 410 4.86 -11.57 -16.12
N CYS A 411 6.06 -11.78 -16.69
CA CYS A 411 6.74 -13.08 -16.69
C CYS A 411 7.35 -13.49 -15.34
N HIS A 412 7.57 -12.54 -14.43
CA HIS A 412 8.22 -12.79 -13.13
C HIS A 412 7.27 -12.49 -11.95
N PRO A 413 6.23 -13.32 -11.74
CA PRO A 413 5.21 -13.11 -10.71
C PRO A 413 5.74 -13.20 -9.28
N ASP A 414 6.86 -13.90 -9.08
CA ASP A 414 7.62 -13.98 -7.83
C ASP A 414 8.27 -12.65 -7.47
N LYS A 415 8.68 -11.84 -8.46
CA LYS A 415 9.42 -10.58 -8.25
C LYS A 415 8.58 -9.32 -8.38
N PHE A 416 7.55 -9.31 -9.22
CA PHE A 416 6.85 -8.06 -9.56
C PHE A 416 5.33 -8.20 -9.60
N TYR A 417 4.65 -7.08 -9.33
CA TYR A 417 3.25 -6.91 -9.66
C TYR A 417 3.09 -6.60 -11.14
N SER A 418 1.97 -7.02 -11.74
CA SER A 418 1.66 -6.81 -13.15
C SER A 418 0.16 -6.68 -13.35
N HIS A 419 -0.29 -5.55 -13.89
CA HIS A 419 -1.68 -5.32 -14.28
C HIS A 419 -2.12 -6.25 -15.42
N VAL A 420 -1.28 -6.45 -16.44
CA VAL A 420 -1.49 -7.33 -17.60
C VAL A 420 -1.70 -8.77 -17.17
N ARG A 421 -1.02 -9.22 -16.12
CA ARG A 421 -1.22 -10.57 -15.56
C ARG A 421 -2.39 -10.63 -14.57
N ASP A 422 -2.45 -9.70 -13.63
CA ASP A 422 -3.28 -9.81 -12.42
C ASP A 422 -4.62 -9.06 -12.50
N GLY A 423 -4.86 -8.30 -13.58
CA GLY A 423 -6.08 -7.50 -13.76
C GLY A 423 -6.09 -6.23 -12.90
N GLU A 424 -7.26 -5.77 -12.48
CA GLU A 424 -7.44 -4.46 -11.84
C GLU A 424 -6.94 -4.38 -10.38
N ASN A 425 -6.86 -5.53 -9.71
CA ASN A 425 -6.43 -5.63 -8.33
C ASN A 425 -4.98 -6.12 -8.30
N PHE A 426 -4.03 -5.19 -8.27
CA PHE A 426 -2.59 -5.48 -8.26
C PHE A 426 -1.86 -4.52 -7.32
N GLY A 427 -0.81 -5.00 -6.65
CA GLY A 427 0.10 -4.14 -5.87
C GLY A 427 0.97 -3.29 -6.79
N THR A 428 1.77 -2.38 -6.23
CA THR A 428 2.59 -1.49 -7.06
C THR A 428 4.02 -1.41 -6.54
N GLN A 429 4.97 -1.67 -7.42
CA GLN A 429 6.39 -1.40 -7.18
C GLN A 429 6.76 0.02 -7.63
N ILE A 430 7.91 0.52 -7.20
CA ILE A 430 8.41 1.84 -7.61
C ILE A 430 9.87 1.78 -8.09
N GLY A 431 10.24 2.71 -8.96
CA GLY A 431 11.62 3.18 -9.10
C GLY A 431 11.80 4.47 -8.31
N PHE A 432 12.89 4.61 -7.58
CA PHE A 432 13.19 5.81 -6.79
C PHE A 432 14.63 6.28 -7.02
N ILE A 433 14.85 7.59 -6.86
CA ILE A 433 16.17 8.21 -6.90
C ILE A 433 16.24 9.45 -6.00
N SER A 434 17.39 9.69 -5.39
CA SER A 434 17.71 10.92 -4.66
C SER A 434 19.19 11.27 -4.84
N ILE A 435 19.52 12.55 -4.64
CA ILE A 435 20.91 12.99 -4.53
C ILE A 435 21.30 12.90 -3.06
N ARG A 436 22.44 12.27 -2.76
CA ARG A 436 22.98 12.16 -1.39
C ARG A 436 23.26 13.53 -0.77
N GLU A 437 23.15 13.61 0.55
CA GLU A 437 23.50 14.80 1.34
C GLU A 437 24.97 15.19 1.22
#